data_AF-A0A6V7XNC4-F1
#
_entry.id   AF-A0A6V7XNC4-F1
#
_cell.length_a   1.000
_cell.length_b   1.000
_cell.length_c   1.000
_cell.angle_alpha   90.00
_cell.angle_beta   90.00
_cell.angle_gamma   90.00
#
_symmetry.space_group_name_H-M   'P 1'
#
loop_
_entity.id
_entity.type
_entity.pdbx_description
1 polymer ?
#
loop_
_entity_poly.entity_id
_entity_poly.type
_entity_poly.pdbx_seq_one_letter_code
_entity_poly.pdbx_strand_id
1 'polypeptide(L)' 'MNKNDPNRKPFGFPYDPYPIQSQLMNAIYNSAEQGSIAIFESPTGTGKSLSTICAVNLFFGKQF' A
#
# COMPACT_ATOMS: atom_id res chain seq x y z
N MET A 1 15.68 -7.85 -0.17
CA MET A 1 14.71 -8.34 -1.19
C MET A 1 14.94 -7.59 -2.50
N ASN A 2 14.98 -8.30 -3.65
CA ASN A 2 15.34 -7.75 -4.95
C ASN A 2 14.25 -6.79 -5.48
N LYS A 3 14.63 -5.56 -5.86
CA LYS A 3 13.70 -4.52 -6.34
C LYS A 3 13.20 -4.75 -7.78
N ASN A 4 13.74 -5.73 -8.51
CA ASN A 4 13.57 -5.90 -9.95
C ASN A 4 12.74 -7.14 -10.35
N ASP A 5 11.89 -7.67 -9.48
CA ASP A 5 10.98 -8.76 -9.87
C ASP A 5 9.82 -8.21 -10.73
N PRO A 6 9.72 -8.59 -12.02
CA PRO A 6 8.65 -8.11 -12.91
C PRO A 6 7.26 -8.60 -12.49
N ASN A 7 7.16 -9.61 -11.61
CA ASN A 7 5.90 -10.09 -11.04
C ASN A 7 5.52 -9.38 -9.73
N ARG A 8 6.35 -8.43 -9.26
CA ARG A 8 6.08 -7.71 -8.02
C ARG A 8 4.97 -6.68 -8.24
N LYS A 9 3.75 -7.07 -7.85
CA LYS A 9 2.62 -6.14 -7.81
C LYS A 9 2.86 -5.01 -6.80
N PRO A 10 2.30 -3.81 -7.02
CA PRO A 10 2.41 -2.70 -6.07
C PRO A 10 2.08 -3.17 -4.65
N PHE A 11 2.94 -2.86 -3.68
CA PHE A 11 2.74 -3.22 -2.27
C PHE A 11 2.62 -4.73 -1.96
N GLY A 12 3.02 -5.61 -2.88
CA GLY A 12 2.89 -7.06 -2.68
C GLY A 12 1.44 -7.53 -2.67
N PHE A 13 0.55 -6.81 -3.35
CA PHE A 13 -0.87 -7.14 -3.40
C PHE A 13 -1.09 -8.52 -4.06
N PRO A 14 -1.99 -9.37 -3.51
CA PRO A 14 -2.16 -10.75 -4.00
C PRO A 14 -2.81 -10.84 -5.40
N TYR A 15 -3.51 -9.78 -5.83
CA TYR A 15 -4.19 -9.69 -7.12
C TYR A 15 -3.86 -8.36 -7.80
N ASP A 16 -4.34 -8.14 -9.02
CA ASP A 16 -4.22 -6.81 -9.64
C ASP A 16 -5.08 -5.82 -8.86
N PRO A 17 -4.47 -4.82 -8.21
CA PRO A 17 -5.22 -3.90 -7.37
C PRO A 17 -6.09 -2.99 -8.25
N TYR A 18 -7.32 -2.73 -7.80
CA TYR A 18 -8.12 -1.69 -8.41
C TYR A 18 -7.39 -0.33 -8.31
N PRO A 19 -7.63 0.61 -9.24
CA PRO A 19 -7.01 1.93 -9.18
C PRO A 19 -7.17 2.61 -7.81
N ILE A 20 -8.35 2.47 -7.19
CA ILE A 20 -8.63 3.04 -5.86
C ILE A 20 -7.81 2.40 -4.74
N GLN A 21 -7.53 1.09 -4.80
CA GLN A 21 -6.69 0.40 -3.82
C GLN A 21 -5.23 0.86 -3.96
N SER A 22 -4.75 0.98 -5.19
CA SER A 22 -3.41 1.49 -5.47
C SER A 22 -3.24 2.93 -4.98
N GLN A 23 -4.23 3.78 -5.19
CA GLN A 23 -4.23 5.16 -4.68
C GLN A 23 -4.21 5.21 -3.15
N LEU A 24 -5.05 4.41 -2.49
CA LEU A 24 -5.08 4.32 -1.03
C LEU A 24 -3.73 3.84 -0.46
N MET A 25 -3.15 2.79 -1.05
CA MET A 25 -1.85 2.26 -0.59
C MET A 25 -0.72 3.28 -0.75
N ASN A 26 -0.67 3.98 -1.90
CA ASN A 26 0.30 5.06 -2.12
C ASN A 26 0.12 6.21 -1.13
N ALA A 27 -1.13 6.60 -0.85
CA ALA A 27 -1.42 7.68 0.09
C ALA A 27 -0.99 7.33 1.52
N ILE A 28 -1.32 6.12 1.98
CA ILE A 28 -0.87 5.60 3.29
C ILE A 28 0.65 5.57 3.38
N TYR A 29 1.30 5.04 2.35
CA TYR A 29 2.77 4.92 2.31
C TYR A 29 3.45 6.29 2.35
N ASN A 30 2.97 7.25 1.56
CA ASN A 30 3.52 8.61 1.52
C ASN A 30 3.33 9.34 2.85
N SER A 31 2.17 9.21 3.49
CA SER A 31 1.94 9.79 4.82
C SER A 31 2.85 9.18 5.89
N ALA A 32 3.06 7.86 5.83
CA ALA A 32 4.00 7.18 6.72
C ALA A 32 5.46 7.63 6.49
N GLU A 33 5.91 7.79 5.23
CA GLU A 33 7.25 8.30 4.92
C GLU A 33 7.45 9.76 5.38
N GLN A 34 6.39 10.57 5.34
CA GLN A 34 6.44 11.96 5.79
C GLN A 34 6.29 12.12 7.31
N GLY A 35 5.99 11.04 8.05
CA GLY A 35 5.69 11.11 9.48
C GLY A 35 4.45 11.94 9.80
N SER A 36 3.51 12.06 8.86
CA SER A 36 2.31 12.88 8.98
C SER A 36 1.08 12.05 9.37
N ILE A 37 0.09 12.72 9.99
CA ILE A 37 -1.22 12.12 10.26
C ILE A 37 -2.11 12.35 9.05
N ALA A 38 -2.70 11.29 8.51
CA ALA A 38 -3.62 11.36 7.39
C ALA A 38 -4.90 10.55 7.64
N ILE A 39 -6.03 11.06 7.16
CA ILE A 39 -7.34 10.42 7.24
C ILE A 39 -7.76 10.08 5.81
N PHE A 40 -8.07 8.80 5.58
CA PHE A 40 -8.44 8.30 4.25
C PHE A 40 -9.83 7.68 4.28
N GLU A 41 -10.67 8.08 3.34
CA GLU A 41 -11.94 7.42 3.08
C GLU A 41 -11.85 6.55 1.83
N SER A 42 -12.55 5.42 1.85
CA SER A 42 -12.70 4.57 0.68
C SER A 42 -14.07 3.89 0.71
N PRO A 43 -14.70 3.64 -0.45
CA PRO A 43 -15.98 2.93 -0.54
C PRO A 43 -15.97 1.58 0.19
N THR A 44 -17.12 1.11 0.64
CA THR A 44 -17.27 -0.22 1.26
C THR A 44 -17.02 -1.32 0.22
N GLY A 45 -16.50 -2.48 0.65
CA GLY A 45 -16.24 -3.61 -0.25
C GLY A 45 -14.95 -3.56 -1.08
N THR A 46 -14.14 -2.49 -1.00
CA THR A 46 -12.91 -2.34 -1.81
C THR A 46 -11.63 -2.86 -1.13
N GLY A 47 -11.72 -3.68 -0.08
CA GLY A 47 -10.54 -4.28 0.54
C GLY A 47 -9.62 -3.28 1.26
N LYS A 48 -10.19 -2.28 1.96
CA LYS A 48 -9.45 -1.28 2.77
C LYS A 48 -8.43 -1.93 3.70
N SER A 49 -8.84 -2.93 4.49
CA SER A 49 -7.97 -3.60 5.45
C SER A 49 -6.75 -4.24 4.77
N LEU A 50 -6.96 -4.93 3.64
CA LEU A 50 -5.87 -5.54 2.87
C LEU A 50 -4.91 -4.48 2.31
N SER A 51 -5.46 -3.39 1.77
CA SER A 51 -4.69 -2.25 1.24
C SER A 51 -3.81 -1.63 2.34
N THR A 52 -4.37 -1.38 3.52
CA THR A 52 -3.62 -0.84 4.66
C THR A 52 -2.48 -1.76 5.07
N ILE A 53 -2.72 -3.07 5.21
CA ILE A 53 -1.69 -4.03 5.61
C ILE A 53 -0.55 -4.09 4.58
N CYS A 54 -0.87 -4.14 3.28
CA CYS A 54 0.12 -4.16 2.21
C CYS A 54 1.00 -2.89 2.21
N ALA A 55 0.40 -1.72 2.38
CA ALA A 55 1.12 -0.45 2.46
C ALA A 55 2.10 -0.40 3.64
N VAL A 56 1.63 -0.82 4.82
CA VAL A 56 2.41 -0.82 6.07
C VAL A 56 3.51 -1.87 6.04
N ASN A 57 3.25 -3.07 5.50
CA ASN A 57 4.25 -4.11 5.35
C ASN A 57 5.41 -3.65 4.45
N LEU A 58 5.10 -2.99 3.33
CA LEU A 58 6.12 -2.42 2.45
C LEU A 58 6.93 -1.32 3.14
N PHE A 59 6.27 -0.45 3.92
CA PHE A 59 6.93 0.60 4.68
C PHE A 59 7.98 0.03 5.65
N PHE A 60 7.61 -0.97 6.46
CA PHE A 60 8.54 -1.62 7.39
C PHE A 60 9.63 -2.41 6.67
N GLY A 61 9.32 -3.06 5.55
CA GLY A 61 10.31 -3.79 4.74
C GLY A 61 11.37 -2.91 4.06
N LYS A 62 11.25 -1.57 4.14
CA LYS A 62 12.25 -0.61 3.64
C LYS A 62 13.23 -0.14 4.73
N GLN A 63 12.91 -0.36 6.01
CA GLN A 63 13.72 0.03 7.18
C GLN A 63 14.81 -0.99 7.53
N PHE A 64 14.87 -2.15 6.85
CA PHE A 64 15.87 -3.20 7.03
C PHE A 64 16.52 -3.63 5.71
#